data_AF-A0A7W1ULZ5-F1
#
_entry.id   AF-A0A7W1ULZ5-F1
#
_cell.length_a   1.000
_cell.length_b   1.000
_cell.length_c   1.000
_cell.angle_alpha   90.00
_cell.angle_beta   90.00
_cell.angle_gamma   90.00
#
_symmetry.space_group_name_H-M   'P 1'
#
loop_
_entity.id
_entity.type
_entity.pdbx_description
1 polymer ?
#
loop_
_entity_poly.entity_id
_entity_poly.type
_entity_poly.pdbx_seq_one_letter_code
_entity_poly.pdbx_strand_id
1 'polypeptide(L)'
;MKARTLNRLHFLLVAAYFGGCVLAWPHLPERMPLHFDFLGRVTAWAPTSTAMWFLVPVLATAVVLFLYAAASVPEAWQLSREDLRQFRALAPAAQARITESAHRSTALVLILLTLTLIGLQLGIYSTAVRGLNRMPWYAEVSILSPIVLVLFLSFRDRSKLRTEIQAAYATAEVQATAPEERAST
;
A
#
# COMPACT_ATOMS: atom_id res chain seq x y z
N MET A 1 0.32 15.83 -4.59
CA MET A 1 -0.86 15.10 -5.11
C MET A 1 -1.79 14.78 -3.94
N LYS A 2 -3.11 14.96 -4.12
CA LYS A 2 -4.13 14.60 -3.12
C LYS A 2 -4.30 13.07 -3.08
N ALA A 3 -4.72 12.52 -1.94
CA ALA A 3 -4.97 11.09 -1.77
C ALA A 3 -5.98 10.56 -2.80
N ARG A 4 -7.01 11.34 -3.12
CA ARG A 4 -8.00 11.01 -4.16
C ARG A 4 -7.38 10.75 -5.54
N THR A 5 -6.36 11.51 -5.93
CA THR A 5 -5.68 11.32 -7.22
C THR A 5 -4.90 10.00 -7.23
N LEU A 6 -4.24 9.67 -6.12
CA LEU A 6 -3.50 8.41 -5.98
C LEU A 6 -4.45 7.21 -5.97
N ASN A 7 -5.59 7.30 -5.31
CA ASN A 7 -6.60 6.23 -5.31
C ASN A 7 -7.17 5.99 -6.71
N ARG A 8 -7.40 7.05 -7.51
CA ARG A 8 -7.81 6.90 -8.92
C ARG A 8 -6.74 6.21 -9.74
N LEU A 9 -5.47 6.62 -9.58
CA LEU A 9 -4.35 5.97 -10.25
C LEU A 9 -4.25 4.50 -9.85
N HIS A 10 -4.40 4.20 -8.56
CA HIS A 10 -4.40 2.84 -8.03
C HIS A 10 -5.52 1.99 -8.63
N PHE A 11 -6.74 2.52 -8.70
CA PHE A 11 -7.87 1.85 -9.34
C PHE A 11 -7.59 1.56 -10.83
N LEU A 12 -7.08 2.55 -11.57
CA LEU A 12 -6.68 2.37 -12.97
C LEU A 12 -5.60 1.30 -13.12
N LEU A 13 -4.64 1.24 -12.19
CA LEU A 13 -3.59 0.24 -12.17
C LEU A 13 -4.16 -1.17 -11.92
N VAL A 14 -5.10 -1.32 -11.00
CA VAL A 14 -5.80 -2.60 -10.77
C VAL A 14 -6.60 -3.01 -12.01
N ALA A 15 -7.34 -2.09 -12.62
CA ALA A 15 -8.07 -2.37 -13.86
C ALA A 15 -7.13 -2.81 -15.00
N ALA A 16 -6.01 -2.12 -15.17
CA ALA A 16 -4.98 -2.48 -16.14
C ALA A 16 -4.35 -3.85 -15.83
N TYR A 17 -4.17 -4.18 -14.55
CA TYR A 17 -3.68 -5.50 -14.13
C TYR A 17 -4.62 -6.62 -14.56
N PHE A 18 -5.91 -6.50 -14.24
CA PHE A 18 -6.91 -7.49 -14.69
C PHE A 18 -6.99 -7.57 -16.22
N GLY A 19 -7.00 -6.42 -16.91
CA GLY A 19 -6.97 -6.38 -18.37
C GLY A 19 -5.76 -7.11 -18.95
N GLY A 20 -4.57 -6.88 -18.38
CA GLY A 20 -3.34 -7.59 -18.76
C GLY A 20 -3.44 -9.10 -18.55
N CYS A 21 -4.00 -9.56 -17.42
CA CYS A 21 -4.21 -10.97 -17.17
C CYS A 21 -5.19 -11.63 -18.16
N VAL A 22 -6.27 -10.93 -18.52
CA VAL A 22 -7.23 -11.40 -19.54
C VAL A 22 -6.57 -11.50 -20.92
N LEU A 23 -5.79 -10.50 -21.31
CA LEU A 23 -5.07 -10.49 -22.60
C LEU A 23 -3.96 -11.55 -22.68
N ALA A 24 -3.34 -11.86 -21.54
CA ALA A 24 -2.29 -12.88 -21.45
C ALA A 24 -2.85 -14.32 -21.47
N TRP A 25 -4.08 -14.53 -21.01
CA TRP A 25 -4.72 -15.85 -20.89
C TRP A 25 -4.58 -16.77 -22.12
N PRO A 26 -4.90 -16.34 -23.36
CA PRO A 26 -4.82 -17.23 -24.54
C PRO A 26 -3.39 -17.64 -24.92
N HIS A 27 -2.37 -16.99 -24.35
CA HIS A 27 -0.96 -17.27 -24.62
C HIS A 27 -0.33 -18.17 -23.55
N LEU A 28 -1.08 -18.54 -22.50
CA LEU A 28 -0.56 -19.40 -21.45
C LEU A 28 -0.39 -20.84 -21.95
N PRO A 29 0.74 -21.49 -21.64
CA PRO A 29 0.91 -22.92 -21.91
C PRO A 29 0.02 -23.77 -21.01
N GLU A 30 0.00 -25.08 -21.27
CA GLU A 30 -0.77 -26.06 -20.47
C GLU A 30 -0.34 -26.15 -18.99
N ARG A 31 0.90 -25.74 -18.67
CA ARG A 31 1.44 -25.76 -17.32
C ARG A 31 2.13 -24.45 -16.97
N MET A 32 1.96 -24.00 -15.73
CA MET A 32 2.61 -22.80 -15.21
C MET A 32 3.30 -23.08 -13.87
N PRO A 33 4.32 -22.30 -13.49
CA PRO A 33 5.01 -22.49 -12.23
C PRO A 33 4.05 -22.17 -11.07
N LEU A 34 3.97 -23.10 -10.12
CA LEU A 34 3.13 -22.99 -8.93
C LEU A 34 3.90 -22.41 -7.74
N HIS A 35 5.19 -22.75 -7.64
CA HIS A 35 6.03 -22.38 -6.50
C HIS A 35 7.47 -22.09 -6.95
N PHE A 36 8.07 -21.11 -6.28
CA PHE A 36 9.45 -20.71 -6.46
C PHE A 36 10.20 -20.80 -5.12
N ASP A 37 11.45 -21.24 -5.13
CA ASP A 37 12.32 -21.13 -3.96
C ASP A 37 12.77 -19.67 -3.70
N PHE A 38 13.52 -19.45 -2.62
CA PHE A 38 14.05 -18.12 -2.27
C PHE A 38 15.04 -17.55 -3.30
N LEU A 39 15.56 -18.39 -4.21
CA LEU A 39 16.44 -17.98 -5.31
C LEU A 39 15.65 -17.77 -6.62
N GLY A 40 14.32 -17.81 -6.55
CA GLY A 40 13.43 -17.65 -7.69
C GLY A 40 13.41 -18.84 -8.64
N ARG A 41 13.91 -20.03 -8.24
CA ARG A 41 13.89 -21.23 -9.08
C ARG A 41 12.55 -21.94 -8.96
N VAL A 42 12.05 -22.43 -10.09
CA VAL A 42 10.77 -23.15 -10.11
C VAL A 42 10.94 -24.51 -9.45
N THR A 43 10.19 -24.76 -8.38
CA THR A 43 10.20 -26.06 -7.68
C THR A 43 8.98 -26.90 -7.98
N ALA A 44 7.91 -26.29 -8.51
CA ALA A 44 6.67 -26.99 -8.84
C ALA A 44 5.97 -26.36 -10.06
N TRP A 45 5.35 -27.21 -10.87
CA TRP A 45 4.54 -26.84 -12.04
C TRP A 45 3.15 -27.45 -11.92
N ALA A 46 2.11 -26.66 -12.15
CA ALA A 46 0.71 -27.10 -12.14
C ALA A 46 0.04 -26.89 -13.50
N PRO A 47 -1.02 -27.65 -13.84
CA PRO A 47 -1.85 -27.37 -15.00
C PRO A 47 -2.40 -25.94 -14.96
N THR A 48 -2.46 -25.27 -16.10
CA THR A 48 -3.02 -23.92 -16.18
C THR A 48 -4.53 -23.98 -15.98
N SER A 49 -5.05 -23.15 -15.08
CA SER A 49 -6.47 -22.99 -14.84
C SER A 49 -6.82 -21.53 -14.58
N THR A 50 -8.06 -21.15 -14.91
CA THR A 50 -8.55 -19.78 -14.73
C THR A 50 -8.46 -19.39 -13.26
N ALA A 51 -8.83 -20.31 -12.37
CA ALA A 51 -8.77 -20.10 -10.93
C ALA A 51 -7.35 -19.79 -10.45
N MET A 52 -6.35 -20.56 -10.88
CA MET A 52 -4.96 -20.31 -10.47
C MET A 52 -4.38 -19.04 -11.09
N TRP A 53 -4.68 -18.76 -12.37
CA TRP A 53 -4.15 -17.58 -13.05
C TRP A 53 -4.68 -16.27 -12.45
N PHE A 54 -5.96 -16.24 -12.11
CA PHE A 54 -6.59 -15.07 -11.51
C PHE A 54 -6.48 -15.00 -9.98
N LEU A 55 -5.88 -16.00 -9.33
CA LEU A 55 -5.72 -16.02 -7.87
C LEU A 55 -4.94 -14.80 -7.36
N VAL A 56 -3.82 -14.45 -8.00
CA VAL A 56 -2.99 -13.32 -7.57
C VAL A 56 -3.70 -11.97 -7.78
N PRO A 57 -4.34 -11.67 -8.93
CA PRO A 57 -5.20 -10.48 -9.08
C PRO A 57 -6.34 -10.39 -8.05
N VAL A 58 -7.01 -11.52 -7.77
CA VAL A 58 -8.09 -11.56 -6.78
C VAL A 58 -7.56 -11.28 -5.38
N LEU A 59 -6.45 -11.92 -4.99
CA LEU A 59 -5.79 -11.68 -3.71
C LEU A 59 -5.31 -10.22 -3.59
N ALA A 60 -4.76 -9.65 -4.66
CA ALA A 60 -4.39 -8.24 -4.72
C ALA A 60 -5.59 -7.34 -4.38
N THR A 61 -6.75 -7.64 -4.97
CA THR A 61 -7.99 -6.88 -4.76
C THR A 61 -8.49 -7.04 -3.32
N ALA A 62 -8.45 -8.26 -2.78
CA ALA A 62 -8.84 -8.53 -1.41
C ALA A 62 -7.97 -7.76 -0.40
N VAL A 63 -6.65 -7.74 -0.60
CA VAL A 63 -5.73 -6.96 0.27
C VAL A 63 -5.99 -5.46 0.15
N VAL A 64 -6.25 -4.96 -1.05
CA VAL A 64 -6.63 -3.56 -1.27
C VAL A 64 -7.91 -3.21 -0.50
N LEU A 65 -8.95 -4.02 -0.64
CA LEU A 65 -10.23 -3.79 0.04
C LEU A 65 -10.04 -3.84 1.56
N PHE A 66 -9.27 -4.80 2.06
CA PHE A 66 -8.93 -4.89 3.47
C PHE A 66 -8.20 -3.64 3.98
N LEU A 67 -7.17 -3.18 3.27
CA LEU A 67 -6.41 -2.00 3.66
C LEU A 67 -7.22 -0.70 3.55
N TYR A 68 -8.12 -0.61 2.56
CA TYR A 68 -9.04 0.52 2.44
C TYR A 68 -10.04 0.54 3.60
N ALA A 69 -10.60 -0.62 3.95
CA ALA A 69 -11.45 -0.78 5.13
C ALA A 69 -10.68 -0.44 6.41
N ALA A 70 -9.45 -0.93 6.57
CA ALA A 70 -8.61 -0.62 7.72
C ALA A 70 -8.27 0.88 7.81
N ALA A 71 -8.08 1.56 6.68
CA ALA A 71 -7.87 3.00 6.63
C ALA A 71 -9.14 3.82 6.93
N SER A 72 -10.33 3.23 6.74
CA SER A 72 -11.61 3.84 7.12
C SER A 72 -11.90 3.74 8.63
N VAL A 73 -11.12 2.95 9.37
CA VAL A 73 -11.16 2.82 10.83
C VAL A 73 -9.97 3.61 11.40
N PRO A 74 -10.10 4.92 11.64
CA PRO A 74 -8.95 5.82 11.71
C PRO A 74 -8.16 5.72 13.01
N GLU A 75 -8.70 5.04 14.03
CA GLU A 75 -8.40 5.41 15.42
C GLU A 75 -7.67 4.33 16.23
N ALA A 76 -7.77 3.04 15.89
CA ALA A 76 -7.37 1.98 16.84
C ALA A 76 -5.99 1.34 16.58
N TRP A 77 -5.46 1.38 15.36
CA TRP A 77 -4.35 0.50 14.99
C TRP A 77 -3.01 1.20 14.69
N GLN A 78 -3.01 2.52 14.45
CA GLN A 78 -1.79 3.26 14.06
C GLN A 78 -1.20 4.12 15.16
N LEU A 79 -2.03 4.59 16.10
CA LEU A 79 -1.63 5.53 17.15
C LEU A 79 -1.54 4.83 18.50
N SER A 80 -0.59 5.26 19.33
CA SER A 80 -0.65 4.91 20.74
C SER A 80 -1.91 5.53 21.37
N ARG A 81 -2.37 4.98 22.50
CA ARG A 81 -3.55 5.54 23.20
C ARG A 81 -3.38 7.03 23.53
N GLU A 82 -2.17 7.45 23.83
CA GLU A 82 -1.86 8.83 24.15
C GLU A 82 -1.86 9.73 22.90
N ASP A 83 -1.22 9.28 21.81
CA ASP A 83 -1.23 10.03 20.55
C ASP A 83 -2.67 10.16 19.99
N LEU A 84 -3.52 9.16 20.20
CA LEU A 84 -4.94 9.20 19.83
C LEU A 84 -5.71 10.24 20.64
N ARG A 85 -5.48 10.32 21.96
CA ARG A 85 -6.08 11.36 22.82
C ARG A 85 -5.66 12.75 22.37
N GLN A 86 -4.37 12.95 22.11
CA GLN A 86 -3.83 14.23 21.64
C GLN A 86 -4.41 14.59 20.26
N PHE A 87 -4.46 13.65 19.33
CA PHE A 87 -5.06 13.84 18.01
C PHE A 87 -6.54 14.26 18.10
N ARG A 88 -7.34 13.59 18.95
CA ARG A 88 -8.76 13.92 19.17
C ARG A 88 -8.96 15.29 19.81
N ALA A 89 -7.97 15.78 20.58
CA ALA A 89 -8.00 17.12 21.18
C ALA A 89 -7.66 18.25 20.19
N LEU A 90 -7.10 17.94 19.00
CA LEU A 90 -6.78 18.94 18.00
C LEU A 90 -8.03 19.55 17.35
N ALA A 91 -7.89 20.78 16.84
CA ALA A 91 -8.93 21.40 16.03
C ALA A 91 -9.26 20.57 14.76
N PRO A 92 -10.51 20.57 14.27
CA PRO A 92 -10.93 19.76 13.12
C PRO A 92 -10.08 19.99 11.85
N ALA A 93 -9.61 21.22 11.64
CA ALA A 93 -8.75 21.55 10.51
C ALA A 93 -7.36 20.87 10.59
N ALA A 94 -6.80 20.74 11.79
CA ALA A 94 -5.54 20.03 12.01
C ALA A 94 -5.71 18.52 11.85
N GLN A 95 -6.81 17.97 12.38
CA GLN A 95 -7.17 16.56 12.19
C GLN A 95 -7.30 16.20 10.70
N ALA A 96 -8.03 17.01 9.93
CA ALA A 96 -8.22 16.78 8.49
C ALA A 96 -6.89 16.75 7.71
N ARG A 97 -5.92 17.60 8.07
CA ARG A 97 -4.59 17.63 7.43
C ARG A 97 -3.80 16.36 7.70
N ILE A 98 -3.79 15.89 8.96
CA ILE A 98 -3.09 14.67 9.36
C ILE A 98 -3.73 13.45 8.69
N THR A 99 -5.07 13.37 8.69
CA THR A 99 -5.83 12.30 8.03
C THR A 99 -5.60 12.26 6.52
N GLU A 100 -5.56 13.40 5.83
CA GLU A 100 -5.21 13.45 4.39
C GLU A 100 -3.78 12.94 4.13
N SER A 101 -2.82 13.26 5.02
CA SER A 101 -1.46 12.74 4.93
C SER A 101 -1.43 11.21 5.09
N ALA A 102 -2.16 10.68 6.08
CA ALA A 102 -2.29 9.23 6.29
C ALA A 102 -2.92 8.53 5.09
N HIS A 103 -4.02 9.07 4.54
CA HIS A 103 -4.65 8.52 3.33
C HIS A 103 -3.71 8.54 2.12
N ARG A 104 -2.91 9.61 1.96
CA ARG A 104 -1.92 9.69 0.89
C ARG A 104 -0.87 8.60 1.03
N SER A 105 -0.35 8.37 2.24
CA SER A 105 0.62 7.30 2.51
C SER A 105 0.05 5.92 2.23
N THR A 106 -1.16 5.64 2.72
CA THR A 106 -1.87 4.39 2.41
C THR A 106 -2.02 4.18 0.91
N ALA A 107 -2.44 5.21 0.17
CA ALA A 107 -2.58 5.12 -1.29
C ALA A 107 -1.27 4.78 -2.01
N LEU A 108 -0.14 5.32 -1.55
CA LEU A 108 1.18 4.98 -2.09
C LEU A 108 1.56 3.53 -1.79
N VAL A 109 1.33 3.06 -0.57
CA VAL A 109 1.55 1.64 -0.19
C VAL A 109 0.72 0.71 -1.08
N LEU A 110 -0.54 1.05 -1.34
CA LEU A 110 -1.41 0.27 -2.22
C LEU A 110 -0.89 0.22 -3.66
N ILE A 111 -0.45 1.35 -4.22
CA ILE A 111 0.16 1.38 -5.56
C ILE A 111 1.40 0.48 -5.61
N LEU A 112 2.29 0.60 -4.64
CA LEU A 112 3.53 -0.18 -4.57
C LEU A 112 3.27 -1.68 -4.42
N LEU A 113 2.30 -2.05 -3.59
CA LEU A 113 1.87 -3.43 -3.46
C LEU A 113 1.28 -3.97 -4.77
N THR A 114 0.42 -3.20 -5.44
CA THR A 114 -0.14 -3.63 -6.74
C THR A 114 0.95 -3.79 -7.80
N LEU A 115 1.95 -2.89 -7.86
CA LEU A 115 3.09 -3.02 -8.76
C LEU A 115 3.92 -4.29 -8.46
N THR A 116 4.09 -4.62 -7.19
CA THR A 116 4.74 -5.87 -6.76
C THR A 116 4.03 -7.10 -7.30
N LEU A 117 2.70 -7.12 -7.16
CA LEU A 117 1.87 -8.24 -7.60
C LEU A 117 1.81 -8.35 -9.13
N ILE A 118 1.78 -7.22 -9.85
CA ILE A 118 1.94 -7.18 -11.31
C ILE A 118 3.28 -7.77 -11.71
N GLY A 119 4.37 -7.34 -11.05
CA GLY A 119 5.71 -7.84 -11.32
C GLY A 119 5.86 -9.35 -11.08
N LEU A 120 5.29 -9.85 -9.98
CA LEU A 120 5.17 -11.29 -9.69
C LEU A 120 4.42 -12.02 -10.80
N GLN A 121 3.24 -11.53 -11.21
CA GLN A 121 2.45 -12.15 -12.27
C GLN A 121 3.18 -12.15 -13.63
N LEU A 122 3.87 -11.06 -13.96
CA LEU A 122 4.70 -10.97 -15.17
C LEU A 122 5.89 -11.95 -15.13
N GLY A 123 6.46 -12.17 -13.94
CA GLY A 123 7.48 -13.20 -13.74
C GLY A 123 6.93 -14.60 -13.95
N ILE A 124 5.76 -14.92 -13.37
CA ILE A 124 5.06 -16.21 -13.59
C ILE A 124 4.77 -16.40 -15.07
N TYR A 125 4.17 -15.40 -15.73
CA TYR A 125 3.86 -15.41 -17.16
C TYR A 125 5.09 -15.69 -18.01
N SER A 126 6.15 -14.91 -17.81
CA SER A 126 7.38 -15.04 -18.60
C SER A 126 8.05 -16.39 -18.39
N THR A 127 8.07 -16.86 -17.14
CA THR A 127 8.62 -18.18 -16.79
C THR A 127 7.84 -19.29 -17.48
N ALA A 128 6.51 -19.22 -17.46
CA ALA A 128 5.65 -20.20 -18.11
C ALA A 128 5.84 -20.21 -19.62
N VAL A 129 5.65 -19.06 -20.28
CA VAL A 129 5.68 -18.96 -21.76
C VAL A 129 7.05 -19.29 -22.33
N ARG A 130 8.13 -18.94 -21.64
CA ARG A 130 9.51 -19.18 -22.11
C ARG A 130 10.10 -20.49 -21.60
N GLY A 131 9.36 -21.27 -20.79
CA GLY A 131 9.86 -22.51 -20.19
C GLY A 131 11.12 -22.30 -19.33
N LEU A 132 11.20 -21.19 -18.60
CA LEU A 132 12.36 -20.89 -17.75
C LEU A 132 12.31 -21.71 -16.47
N ASN A 133 13.48 -22.13 -15.97
CA ASN A 133 13.60 -22.78 -14.65
C ASN A 133 13.78 -21.77 -13.50
N ARG A 134 13.83 -20.48 -13.82
CA ARG A 134 13.99 -19.40 -12.85
C ARG A 134 13.20 -18.17 -13.28
N MET A 135 12.67 -17.47 -12.29
CA MET A 135 12.01 -16.19 -12.44
C MET A 135 12.98 -15.14 -13.01
N PRO A 136 12.52 -14.29 -13.95
CA PRO A 136 13.35 -13.21 -14.48
C PRO A 136 13.76 -12.20 -13.40
N TRP A 137 14.99 -11.68 -13.49
CA TRP A 137 15.55 -10.73 -12.51
C TRP A 137 14.66 -9.49 -12.27
N TYR A 138 13.97 -9.00 -13.30
CA TYR A 138 13.11 -7.83 -13.18
C TYR A 138 11.92 -8.11 -12.26
N ALA A 139 11.46 -9.36 -12.20
CA ALA A 139 10.35 -9.74 -11.36
C ALA A 139 10.81 -9.86 -9.89
N GLU A 140 12.02 -10.37 -9.65
CA GLU A 140 12.67 -10.33 -8.31
C GLU A 140 12.82 -8.88 -7.81
N VAL A 141 13.36 -7.98 -8.66
CA VAL A 141 13.52 -6.54 -8.32
C VAL A 141 12.17 -5.87 -8.04
N SER A 142 11.14 -6.20 -8.84
CA SER A 142 9.79 -5.66 -8.65
C SER A 142 9.12 -6.13 -7.37
N ILE A 143 9.58 -7.24 -6.78
CA ILE A 143 9.08 -7.73 -5.49
C ILE A 143 9.86 -7.09 -4.34
N LEU A 144 11.19 -7.07 -4.42
CA LEU A 144 12.03 -6.60 -3.32
C LEU A 144 11.97 -5.07 -3.16
N SER A 145 12.02 -4.32 -4.25
CA SER A 145 12.10 -2.85 -4.17
C SER A 145 10.87 -2.21 -3.52
N PRO A 146 9.62 -2.63 -3.79
CA PRO A 146 8.48 -1.99 -3.14
C PRO A 146 8.33 -2.43 -1.68
N ILE A 147 8.76 -3.62 -1.29
CA ILE A 147 8.82 -4.03 0.12
C ILE A 147 9.74 -3.08 0.90
N VAL A 148 10.96 -2.87 0.43
CA VAL A 148 11.92 -1.95 1.05
C VAL A 148 11.33 -0.54 1.12
N LEU A 149 10.70 -0.09 0.03
CA LEU A 149 10.11 1.25 -0.02
C LEU A 149 8.91 1.39 0.91
N VAL A 150 8.03 0.38 1.02
CA VAL A 150 6.90 0.37 1.95
C VAL A 150 7.40 0.42 3.39
N LEU A 151 8.42 -0.35 3.74
CA LEU A 151 9.03 -0.32 5.08
C LEU A 151 9.61 1.07 5.39
N PHE A 152 10.37 1.63 4.44
CA PHE A 152 10.94 2.98 4.57
C PHE A 152 9.86 4.05 4.73
N LEU A 153 8.85 4.05 3.87
CA LEU A 153 7.73 5.00 3.93
C LEU A 153 6.95 4.83 5.24
N SER A 154 6.70 3.60 5.67
CA SER A 154 5.99 3.31 6.93
C SER A 154 6.75 3.83 8.14
N PHE A 155 8.07 3.67 8.17
CA PHE A 155 8.90 4.19 9.27
C PHE A 155 8.94 5.73 9.26
N ARG A 156 9.20 6.32 8.09
CA ARG A 156 9.25 7.77 7.91
C ARG A 156 7.93 8.45 8.28
N ASP A 157 6.82 7.91 7.79
CA ASP A 157 5.51 8.51 7.96
C ASP A 157 5.03 8.39 9.42
N ARG A 158 5.33 7.29 10.12
CA ARG A 158 5.09 7.17 11.57
C ARG A 158 5.88 8.21 12.37
N SER A 159 7.17 8.37 12.07
CA SER A 159 8.02 9.35 12.74
C SER A 159 7.51 10.78 12.53
N LYS A 160 7.13 11.11 11.28
CA LYS A 160 6.59 12.42 10.93
C LYS A 160 5.24 12.69 11.60
N LEU A 161 4.31 11.74 11.56
CA LEU A 161 2.96 11.88 12.12
C LEU A 161 3.02 12.14 13.63
N ARG A 162 3.88 11.41 14.35
CA ARG A 162 4.09 11.63 15.79
C ARG A 162 4.59 13.04 16.08
N THR A 163 5.57 13.51 15.31
CA THR A 163 6.16 14.85 15.48
C THR A 163 5.12 15.95 15.20
N GLU A 164 4.29 15.77 14.15
CA GLU A 164 3.23 16.73 13.80
C GLU A 164 2.13 16.80 14.87
N ILE A 165 1.70 15.65 15.43
CA ILE A 165 0.70 15.61 16.51
C ILE A 165 1.23 16.31 17.76
N GLN A 166 2.45 15.99 18.18
CA GLN A 166 3.07 16.59 19.37
C GLN A 166 3.27 18.10 19.22
N ALA A 167 3.76 18.56 18.07
CA ALA A 167 3.96 19.99 17.81
C ALA A 167 2.62 20.76 17.75
N ALA A 168 1.60 20.19 17.12
CA ALA A 168 0.27 20.80 17.06
C ALA A 168 -0.39 20.88 18.45
N TYR A 169 -0.24 19.83 19.26
CA TYR A 169 -0.76 19.78 20.62
C TYR A 169 -0.07 20.81 21.53
N ALA A 170 1.26 20.87 21.52
CA ALA A 170 2.02 21.86 22.30
C ALA A 170 1.65 23.31 21.94
N THR A 171 1.43 23.59 20.65
CA THR A 171 1.00 24.92 20.20
C THR A 171 -0.40 25.27 20.73
N ALA A 172 -1.32 24.30 20.71
CA ALA A 172 -2.67 24.49 21.23
C ALA A 172 -2.68 24.69 22.76
N GLU A 173 -1.82 23.96 23.49
CA GLU A 173 -1.67 24.08 24.94
C GLU A 173 -1.12 25.45 25.37
N VAL A 174 -0.10 25.96 24.66
CA VAL A 174 0.43 27.32 24.88
C VAL A 174 -0.62 28.39 24.62
N GLN A 175 -1.43 28.25 23.57
CA GLN A 175 -2.53 29.19 23.28
C GLN A 175 -3.63 29.15 24.34
N ALA A 176 -3.93 27.97 24.90
CA ALA A 176 -4.94 27.81 25.95
C ALA A 176 -4.48 28.36 27.32
N THR A 177 -3.17 28.43 27.56
CA THR A 177 -2.58 28.87 28.84
C THR A 177 -2.08 30.32 28.81
N ALA A 178 -2.05 30.97 27.66
CA ALA A 178 -1.73 32.39 27.55
C ALA A 178 -2.82 33.22 28.26
N PRO A 179 -2.50 33.95 29.34
CA PRO A 179 -3.48 34.72 30.11
C PRO A 179 -4.14 35.80 29.23
N GLU A 180 -5.42 36.11 29.52
CA GLU A 180 -6.28 37.12 28.88
C GLU A 180 -5.78 38.58 29.03
N GLU A 181 -4.48 38.82 28.91
CA GLU A 181 -3.85 40.14 29.09
C GLU A 181 -4.15 41.15 27.97
N ARG A 182 -5.14 40.91 27.11
CA ARG A 182 -5.51 41.78 25.99
C ARG A 182 -6.93 42.32 26.02
N ALA A 183 -7.70 42.07 27.08
CA ALA A 183 -9.07 42.62 27.19
C ALA A 183 -9.15 43.99 27.88
N SER A 184 -8.03 44.62 28.23
CA SER A 184 -8.01 45.94 28.90
C SER A 184 -7.13 46.96 28.17
N THR A 185 -7.61 47.47 27.04
CA THR A 185 -7.22 48.78 26.48
C THR A 185 -8.37 49.36 25.68
#